data_AF-A0A7S2SGQ9-F1
#
_entry.id   AF-A0A7S2SGQ9-F1
#
_cell.length_a   1.000
_cell.length_b   1.000
_cell.length_c   1.000
_cell.angle_alpha   90.00
_cell.angle_beta   90.00
_cell.angle_gamma   90.00
#
_symmetry.space_group_name_H-M   'P 1'
#
loop_
_entity.id
_entity.type
_entity.pdbx_description
1 polymer ?
#
loop_
_entity_poly.entity_id
_entity_poly.type
_entity_poly.pdbx_seq_one_letter_code
_entity_poly.pdbx_strand_id
1 'polypeptide(L)'
;RALYGLRTSGAAWRCTFGDYFGDMEFKPSLAVPDLWMKLDVKKNGAKYYLYILVFVDDLHIISENSKTYMDIVAYIFRIKEDIIMHLGATISKCSLDSDEDCWVVNLSKYFKKAIRAVKRKMGEDGMVFTSKATQSFRSIS
;
A
#
# COMPACT_ATOMS: atom_id res chain seq x y z
N ARG A 1 -3.50 21.33 9.27
CA ARG A 1 -2.24 21.04 8.53
C ARG A 1 -1.37 20.15 9.42
N ALA A 2 -0.97 18.97 8.94
CA ALA A 2 -0.01 18.10 9.61
C ALA A 2 1.36 18.29 8.95
N LEU A 3 2.35 18.74 9.70
CA LEU A 3 3.72 18.97 9.21
C LEU A 3 4.58 17.75 9.54
N TYR A 4 5.06 17.04 8.53
CA TYR A 4 5.86 15.84 8.75
C TYR A 4 7.02 16.10 9.73
N GLY A 5 7.20 15.21 10.72
CA GLY A 5 8.29 15.29 11.70
C GLY A 5 7.96 15.99 13.03
N LEU A 6 6.81 16.65 13.19
CA LEU A 6 6.38 17.12 14.50
C LEU A 6 5.70 15.99 15.29
N ARG A 7 5.94 15.95 16.61
CA ARG A 7 5.35 14.97 17.54
C ARG A 7 3.81 14.93 17.46
N THR A 8 3.19 16.06 17.15
CA THR A 8 1.72 16.21 17.07
C THR A 8 1.14 15.90 15.70
N SER A 9 1.96 15.69 14.67
CA SER A 9 1.48 15.57 13.29
C SER A 9 0.66 14.32 13.05
N GLY A 10 1.00 13.20 13.67
CA GLY A 10 0.17 12.00 13.62
C GLY A 10 -1.23 12.22 14.20
N ALA A 11 -1.32 12.92 15.34
CA ALA A 11 -2.61 13.22 15.98
C ALA A 11 -3.45 14.20 15.14
N ALA A 12 -2.84 15.25 14.59
CA ALA A 12 -3.51 16.19 13.69
C ALA A 12 -4.00 15.50 12.41
N TRP A 13 -3.21 14.56 11.89
CA TRP A 13 -3.56 13.77 10.71
C TRP A 13 -4.73 12.83 10.96
N ARG A 14 -4.73 12.12 12.10
CA ARG A 14 -5.85 11.29 12.55
C ARG A 14 -7.13 12.10 12.75
N CYS A 15 -7.04 13.29 13.36
CA CYS A 15 -8.20 14.17 13.56
C CYS A 15 -8.80 14.57 12.21
N THR A 16 -7.95 14.97 11.26
CA THR A 16 -8.38 15.36 9.91
C THR A 16 -9.13 14.21 9.21
N PHE A 17 -8.58 12.99 9.25
CA PHE A 17 -9.25 11.82 8.69
C PHE A 17 -10.52 11.44 9.44
N GLY A 18 -10.56 11.63 10.75
CA GLY A 18 -11.72 11.30 11.57
C GLY A 18 -12.96 12.10 11.21
N ASP A 19 -12.80 13.37 10.86
CA ASP A 19 -13.92 14.20 10.40
C ASP A 19 -14.49 13.64 9.09
N TYR A 20 -13.64 13.42 8.07
CA TYR A 20 -14.08 12.90 6.76
C TYR A 20 -14.63 11.47 6.82
N PHE A 21 -13.98 10.59 7.59
CA PHE A 21 -14.42 9.20 7.73
C PHE A 21 -15.70 9.10 8.57
N GLY A 22 -15.88 9.97 9.55
CA GLY A 22 -17.13 10.12 10.28
C GLY A 22 -18.31 10.44 9.36
N ASP A 23 -18.13 11.41 8.45
CA ASP A 23 -19.13 11.77 7.44
C ASP A 23 -19.47 10.59 6.49
N MET A 24 -18.50 9.69 6.28
CA MET A 24 -18.67 8.45 5.51
C MET A 24 -19.20 7.27 6.33
N GLU A 25 -19.61 7.49 7.59
CA GLU A 25 -20.13 6.48 8.53
C GLU A 25 -19.11 5.42 8.98
N PHE A 26 -17.82 5.71 8.84
CA PHE A 26 -16.79 4.88 9.44
C PHE A 26 -16.67 5.15 10.93
N LYS A 27 -16.35 4.10 11.68
CA LYS A 27 -16.07 4.17 13.11
C LYS A 27 -14.61 3.85 13.37
N PRO A 28 -13.94 4.60 14.27
CA PRO A 28 -12.57 4.28 14.65
C PRO A 28 -12.54 2.97 15.43
N SER A 29 -11.46 2.21 15.27
CA SER A 29 -11.19 1.03 16.10
C SER A 29 -10.72 1.45 17.50
N LEU A 30 -11.23 0.76 18.51
CA LEU A 30 -10.80 0.95 19.90
C LEU A 30 -9.39 0.39 20.16
N ALA A 31 -8.99 -0.64 19.41
CA ALA A 31 -7.71 -1.32 19.61
C ALA A 31 -6.58 -0.73 18.75
N VAL A 32 -6.92 -0.19 17.57
CA VAL A 32 -5.95 0.32 16.59
C VAL A 32 -6.34 1.75 16.21
N PRO A 33 -5.65 2.78 16.72
CA PRO A 33 -6.03 4.19 16.53
C PRO A 33 -6.09 4.66 15.07
N ASP A 34 -5.41 3.94 14.17
CA ASP A 34 -5.30 4.27 12.74
C ASP A 34 -6.23 3.44 11.84
N LEU A 35 -7.08 2.60 12.45
CA LEU A 35 -8.00 1.72 11.74
C LEU A 35 -9.43 2.27 11.83
N TRP A 36 -10.05 2.43 10.66
CA TRP A 36 -11.44 2.86 10.50
C TRP A 36 -12.26 1.73 9.89
N MET A 37 -13.46 1.51 10.41
CA MET A 37 -14.28 0.36 10.08
C MET A 37 -15.70 0.78 9.71
N LYS A 38 -16.23 0.22 8.63
CA LYS A 38 -17.63 0.40 8.20
C LYS A 38 -18.25 -0.95 7.87
N LEU A 39 -19.52 -1.16 8.22
CA LEU A 39 -20.27 -2.33 7.77
C LEU A 39 -20.65 -2.15 6.30
N ASP A 40 -20.42 -3.17 5.49
CA ASP A 40 -20.75 -3.17 4.07
C ASP A 40 -21.27 -4.57 3.65
N VAL A 41 -21.83 -4.67 2.46
CA VAL A 41 -22.47 -5.89 1.95
C VAL A 41 -21.79 -6.30 0.65
N LYS A 42 -21.30 -7.54 0.62
CA LYS A 42 -20.70 -8.11 -0.58
C LYS A 42 -21.75 -8.30 -1.68
N LYS A 43 -21.33 -8.48 -2.93
CA LYS A 43 -22.20 -8.80 -4.07
C LYS A 43 -23.07 -10.04 -3.83
N ASN A 44 -22.59 -10.99 -3.04
CA ASN A 44 -23.33 -12.20 -2.67
C ASN A 44 -24.27 -12.01 -1.45
N GLY A 45 -24.46 -10.79 -0.96
CA GLY A 45 -25.31 -10.47 0.18
C GLY A 45 -24.67 -10.69 1.56
N ALA A 46 -23.45 -11.24 1.63
CA ALA A 46 -22.76 -11.44 2.90
C ALA A 46 -22.28 -10.10 3.49
N LYS A 47 -22.62 -9.85 4.75
CA LYS A 47 -22.12 -8.68 5.48
C LYS A 47 -20.64 -8.85 5.79
N TYR A 48 -19.89 -7.76 5.67
CA TYR A 48 -18.48 -7.73 6.01
C TYR A 48 -18.09 -6.36 6.59
N TYR A 49 -16.93 -6.31 7.24
CA TYR A 49 -16.33 -5.04 7.62
C TYR A 49 -15.37 -4.59 6.54
N LEU A 50 -15.59 -3.37 6.08
CA LEU A 50 -14.66 -2.62 5.27
C LEU A 50 -13.68 -1.89 6.19
N TYR A 51 -12.40 -1.98 5.86
CA TYR A 51 -11.34 -1.35 6.63
C TYR A 51 -10.60 -0.27 5.84
N ILE A 52 -10.32 0.85 6.49
CA ILE A 52 -9.34 1.83 6.03
C ILE A 52 -8.27 1.97 7.11
N LEU A 53 -7.03 1.67 6.77
CA LEU A 53 -5.87 1.85 7.64
C LEU A 53 -5.06 3.04 7.14
N VAL A 54 -4.78 3.97 8.05
CA VAL A 54 -3.97 5.15 7.76
C VAL A 54 -2.60 5.00 8.40
N PHE A 55 -1.56 4.79 7.60
CA PHE A 55 -0.19 4.71 8.11
C PHE A 55 0.65 5.84 7.54
N VAL A 56 0.75 6.94 8.29
CA VAL A 56 1.51 8.13 7.91
C VAL A 56 1.02 8.65 6.55
N ASP A 57 1.79 8.45 5.47
CA ASP A 57 1.47 8.91 4.11
C ASP A 57 0.75 7.83 3.27
N ASP A 58 0.62 6.61 3.78
CA ASP A 58 0.00 5.48 3.10
C ASP A 58 -1.42 5.24 3.60
N LEU A 59 -2.30 4.86 2.68
CA LEU A 59 -3.67 4.48 2.96
C LEU A 59 -3.95 3.07 2.41
N HIS A 60 -4.39 2.17 3.27
CA HIS A 60 -4.73 0.80 2.90
C HIS A 60 -6.24 0.60 3.04
N ILE A 61 -6.92 0.35 1.92
CA ILE A 61 -8.36 0.08 1.88
C ILE A 61 -8.59 -1.41 1.63
N ILE A 62 -9.33 -2.07 2.53
CA ILE A 62 -9.72 -3.47 2.41
C ILE A 62 -11.23 -3.52 2.21
N SER A 63 -11.65 -3.76 0.97
CA SER A 63 -13.04 -3.78 0.54
C SER A 63 -13.22 -4.65 -0.71
N GLU A 64 -14.41 -5.22 -0.91
CA GLU A 64 -14.77 -5.81 -2.21
C GLU A 64 -14.85 -4.73 -3.32
N ASN A 65 -15.14 -3.48 -2.95
CA ASN A 65 -15.21 -2.33 -3.84
C ASN A 65 -14.18 -1.24 -3.47
N SER A 66 -12.94 -1.64 -3.23
CA SER A 66 -11.85 -0.75 -2.78
C SER A 66 -11.62 0.44 -3.72
N LYS A 67 -11.84 0.29 -5.03
CA LYS A 67 -11.71 1.36 -6.02
C LYS A 67 -12.62 2.54 -5.74
N THR A 68 -13.90 2.29 -5.41
CA THR A 68 -14.86 3.38 -5.14
C THR A 68 -14.42 4.23 -3.95
N TYR A 69 -14.00 3.59 -2.86
CA TYR A 69 -13.52 4.31 -1.68
C TYR A 69 -12.21 5.03 -1.95
N MET A 70 -11.34 4.45 -2.77
CA MET A 70 -10.10 5.10 -3.17
C MET A 70 -10.34 6.35 -4.02
N ASP A 71 -11.32 6.31 -4.93
CA ASP A 71 -11.71 7.47 -5.74
C ASP A 71 -12.30 8.61 -4.87
N ILE A 72 -13.08 8.25 -3.84
CA ILE A 72 -13.59 9.21 -2.85
C ILE A 72 -12.44 9.85 -2.06
N VAL A 73 -11.49 9.04 -1.56
CA VAL A 73 -10.33 9.58 -0.83
C VAL A 73 -9.45 10.44 -1.76
N ALA A 74 -9.30 10.06 -3.03
CA ALA A 74 -8.55 10.84 -4.04
C ALA A 74 -9.20 12.18 -4.38
N TYR A 75 -10.53 12.30 -4.22
CA TYR A 75 -11.24 13.57 -4.35
C TYR A 75 -10.96 14.50 -3.16
N ILE A 76 -10.90 13.95 -1.94
CA ILE A 76 -10.69 14.73 -0.71
C ILE A 76 -9.21 15.11 -0.54
N PHE A 77 -8.30 14.17 -0.85
CA PHE A 77 -6.88 14.31 -0.66
C PHE A 77 -6.14 14.17 -1.99
N ARG A 78 -5.10 14.98 -2.19
CA ARG A 78 -4.23 14.83 -3.36
C ARG A 78 -3.37 13.57 -3.20
N ILE A 79 -3.79 12.48 -3.84
CA ILE A 79 -3.03 11.22 -3.91
C ILE A 79 -2.06 11.28 -5.10
N LYS A 80 -0.88 10.66 -4.97
CA LYS A 80 0.06 10.48 -6.09
C LYS A 80 -0.50 9.46 -7.08
N GLU A 81 -0.18 9.64 -8.36
CA GLU A 81 -0.46 8.63 -9.40
C GLU A 81 0.25 7.30 -9.04
N ASP A 82 -0.40 6.16 -9.33
CA ASP A 82 -0.07 4.76 -8.91
C ASP A 82 -0.71 4.25 -7.61
N ILE A 83 -2.04 4.24 -7.62
CA ILE A 83 -2.97 3.96 -6.51
C ILE A 83 -2.97 2.48 -6.01
N ILE A 84 -2.42 1.52 -6.77
CA ILE A 84 -2.59 0.06 -6.51
C ILE A 84 -1.32 -0.60 -5.95
N MET A 85 -0.25 0.17 -5.67
CA MET A 85 1.04 -0.40 -5.30
C MET A 85 1.47 -0.02 -3.89
N HIS A 86 1.35 -0.94 -2.94
CA HIS A 86 2.02 -0.80 -1.65
C HIS A 86 3.52 -1.06 -1.85
N LEU A 87 4.36 -0.06 -1.58
CA LEU A 87 5.82 -0.15 -1.69
C LEU A 87 6.33 -0.66 -3.05
N GLY A 88 5.59 -0.44 -4.14
CA GLY A 88 5.99 -0.91 -5.46
C GLY A 88 5.72 -2.40 -5.75
N ALA A 89 5.01 -3.08 -4.85
CA ALA A 89 4.49 -4.42 -5.07
C ALA A 89 3.16 -4.36 -5.82
N THR A 90 2.97 -5.23 -6.81
CA THR A 90 1.69 -5.42 -7.49
C THR A 90 1.16 -6.81 -7.13
N ILE A 91 -0.11 -6.91 -6.76
CA ILE A 91 -0.78 -8.19 -6.52
C ILE A 91 -1.59 -8.56 -7.75
N SER A 92 -1.46 -9.79 -8.23
CA SER A 92 -2.21 -10.31 -9.38
C SER A 92 -2.59 -11.77 -9.15
N LYS A 93 -3.69 -12.22 -9.75
CA LYS A 93 -4.00 -13.64 -9.83
C LYS A 93 -3.13 -14.30 -10.90
N CYS A 94 -2.69 -15.52 -10.63
CA CYS A 94 -1.98 -16.38 -11.57
C CYS A 94 -2.58 -17.79 -11.50
N SER A 95 -2.83 -18.39 -12.65
CA SER A 95 -3.20 -19.81 -12.73
C SER A 95 -1.92 -20.63 -12.84
N LEU A 96 -1.83 -21.70 -12.05
CA LEU A 96 -0.73 -22.65 -12.04
C LEU A 96 -0.95 -23.73 -13.10
N ASP A 97 0.10 -24.46 -13.46
CA ASP A 97 0.00 -25.62 -14.36
C ASP A 97 -0.91 -26.74 -13.79
N SER A 98 -1.17 -26.70 -12.47
CA SER A 98 -2.11 -27.56 -11.76
C SER A 98 -3.58 -27.14 -11.91
N ASP A 99 -3.90 -26.13 -12.72
CA ASP A 99 -5.24 -25.55 -12.89
C ASP A 99 -5.78 -24.88 -11.59
N GLU A 100 -4.89 -24.59 -10.64
CA GLU A 100 -5.19 -23.90 -9.40
C GLU A 100 -4.90 -22.40 -9.51
N ASP A 101 -5.82 -21.57 -9.00
CA ASP A 101 -5.64 -20.13 -8.90
C ASP A 101 -4.87 -19.75 -7.62
N CYS A 102 -3.80 -18.97 -7.78
CA CYS A 102 -3.06 -18.39 -6.67
C CYS A 102 -2.93 -16.86 -6.79
N TRP A 103 -2.67 -16.20 -5.66
CA TRP A 103 -2.32 -14.79 -5.63
C TRP A 103 -0.81 -14.63 -5.62
N VAL A 104 -0.28 -13.86 -6.56
CA VAL A 104 1.16 -13.59 -6.71
C VAL A 104 1.44 -12.14 -6.36
N VAL A 105 2.48 -11.93 -5.56
CA VAL A 105 3.04 -10.61 -5.26
C VAL A 105 4.25 -10.36 -6.16
N ASN A 106 4.10 -9.46 -7.12
CA ASN A 106 5.16 -9.07 -8.04
C ASN A 106 5.93 -7.86 -7.49
N LEU A 107 7.22 -8.07 -7.20
CA LEU A 107 8.14 -7.06 -6.65
C LEU A 107 9.07 -6.44 -7.71
N SER A 108 8.86 -6.72 -8.99
CA SER A 108 9.78 -6.30 -10.06
C SER A 108 9.98 -4.78 -10.12
N LYS A 109 8.92 -4.00 -9.90
CA LYS A 109 9.01 -2.52 -9.87
C LYS A 109 9.84 -2.04 -8.67
N TYR A 110 9.63 -2.64 -7.49
CA TYR A 110 10.42 -2.37 -6.31
C TYR A 110 11.91 -2.65 -6.55
N PHE A 111 12.26 -3.84 -7.05
CA PHE A 111 13.66 -4.19 -7.34
C PHE A 111 14.30 -3.26 -8.37
N LYS A 112 13.59 -2.91 -9.45
CA LYS A 112 14.10 -1.95 -10.45
C LYS A 112 14.41 -0.59 -9.82
N LYS A 113 13.56 -0.10 -8.92
CA LYS A 113 13.76 1.17 -8.20
C LYS A 113 14.92 1.08 -7.22
N ALA A 114 15.03 -0.01 -6.47
CA ALA A 114 16.13 -0.25 -5.53
C ALA A 114 17.48 -0.32 -6.25
N ILE A 115 17.58 -1.09 -7.34
CA ILE A 115 18.80 -1.19 -8.15
C ILE A 115 19.20 0.19 -8.71
N ARG A 116 18.23 0.99 -9.20
CA ARG A 116 18.52 2.37 -9.63
C ARG A 116 19.07 3.24 -8.51
N ALA A 117 18.46 3.17 -7.33
CA ALA A 117 18.88 3.98 -6.18
C ALA A 117 20.31 3.63 -5.76
N VAL A 118 20.64 2.33 -5.71
CA VAL A 118 21.99 1.84 -5.40
C VAL A 118 22.99 2.30 -6.46
N LYS A 119 22.68 2.10 -7.75
CA LYS A 119 23.55 2.54 -8.85
C LYS A 119 23.84 4.04 -8.81
N ARG A 120 22.82 4.86 -8.49
CA ARG A 120 22.99 6.31 -8.35
C ARG A 120 23.94 6.63 -7.19
N LYS A 121 23.71 6.03 -6.02
CA LYS A 121 24.55 6.27 -4.82
C LYS A 121 25.99 5.86 -5.06
N MET A 122 26.21 4.69 -5.67
CA MET A 122 27.55 4.24 -6.05
C MET A 122 28.23 5.20 -7.02
N GLY A 123 27.50 5.74 -8.00
CA GLY A 123 28.04 6.74 -8.93
C GLY A 123 28.47 8.04 -8.24
N GLU A 124 27.71 8.50 -7.23
CA GLU A 124 28.10 9.65 -6.38
C GLU A 124 29.41 9.36 -5.60
N ASP A 125 29.62 8.11 -5.21
CA ASP A 125 30.81 7.65 -4.47
C ASP A 125 31.95 7.19 -5.41
N GLY A 126 31.84 7.40 -6.73
CA GLY A 126 32.87 7.03 -7.72
C GLY A 126 32.99 5.53 -8.01
N MET A 127 32.03 4.72 -7.57
CA MET A 127 32.00 3.26 -7.70
C MET A 127 31.19 2.83 -8.94
N VAL A 128 31.62 1.75 -9.61
CA VAL A 128 30.95 1.20 -10.81
C VAL A 128 30.48 -0.23 -10.56
N PHE A 129 29.31 -0.59 -11.11
CA PHE A 129 28.77 -1.95 -11.05
C PHE A 129 29.63 -2.90 -11.89
N THR A 130 30.34 -3.84 -11.27
CA THR A 130 31.06 -4.90 -11.98
C THR A 130 30.06 -5.94 -12.49
N SER A 131 30.03 -6.18 -13.81
CA SER A 131 29.12 -7.12 -14.47
C SER A 131 29.41 -8.60 -14.17
N LYS A 132 30.53 -8.90 -13.50
CA LYS A 132 30.90 -10.26 -13.07
C LYS A 132 30.51 -10.46 -11.61
N ALA A 133 29.33 -11.00 -11.38
CA ALA A 133 29.01 -11.68 -10.13
C ALA A 133 29.35 -13.17 -10.32
N THR A 134 30.49 -13.61 -9.78
CA THR A 134 30.94 -15.01 -9.84
C THR A 134 30.28 -15.84 -8.75
N GLN A 135 28.95 -15.74 -8.59
CA GLN A 135 28.22 -16.56 -7.63
C GLN A 135 27.16 -17.37 -8.36
N SER A 136 27.43 -18.67 -8.44
CA SER A 136 26.47 -19.67 -8.88
C SER A 136 25.27 -19.63 -7.92
N PHE A 137 24.11 -19.17 -8.42
CA PHE A 137 22.83 -19.49 -7.80
C PHE A 137 22.61 -21.00 -8.00
N ARG A 138 22.91 -21.81 -6.98
CA ARG A 138 22.37 -23.17 -6.91
C ARG A 138 20.90 -23.03 -6.56
N SER A 139 20.05 -23.56 -7.44
CA SER A 139 18.61 -23.74 -7.23
C SER A 139 18.36 -24.25 -5.82
N ILE A 140 17.53 -23.54 -5.05
CA ILE A 140 16.92 -24.09 -3.84
C ILE A 140 15.72 -24.88 -4.36
N SER A 141 15.87 -26.21 -4.35
CA SER A 141 14.80 -27.19 -4.51
C SER A 141 13.79 -27.10 -3.37
#